data_AF-B7K152-F1
#
_entry.id   AF-B7K152-F1
#
_cell.length_a   1.000
_cell.length_b   1.000
_cell.length_c   1.000
_cell.angle_alpha   90.00
_cell.angle_beta   90.00
_cell.angle_gamma   90.00
#
_symmetry.space_group_name_H-M   'P 1'
#
loop_
_entity.id
_entity.type
_entity.pdbx_description
1 polymer ?
#
loop_
_entity_poly.entity_id
_entity_poly.type
_entity_poly.pdbx_seq_one_letter_code
_entity_poly.pdbx_strand_id
1 'polypeptide(L)'
;MITLTDKEERWKNNEDLKNAVTQWCDRIQVDVKEIQIRQMKRKWASISTNGRLTLNSELLDIPRELGEFVIVHELVHLIVPNHSKLFKCFMMAHLPDWEEREKRLKLQ
;
A
#
# COMPACT_ATOMS: atom_id res chain seq x y z
N MET A 1 -21.77 -17.86 17.93
CA MET A 1 -21.19 -16.58 17.51
C MET A 1 -19.71 -16.65 17.75
N ILE A 2 -18.94 -17.06 16.74
CA ILE A 2 -17.49 -17.16 16.84
C ILE A 2 -16.97 -15.73 16.67
N THR A 3 -16.50 -15.11 17.74
CA THR A 3 -15.62 -13.95 17.64
C THR A 3 -14.29 -14.45 17.09
N LEU A 4 -14.13 -14.38 15.77
CA LEU A 4 -12.81 -14.43 15.15
C LEU A 4 -12.12 -13.12 15.54
N THR A 5 -11.42 -13.14 16.66
CA THR A 5 -10.25 -12.27 16.82
C THR A 5 -9.22 -12.78 15.83
N ASP A 6 -9.40 -12.43 14.55
CA ASP A 6 -8.35 -12.56 13.55
C ASP A 6 -7.15 -11.79 14.10
N LYS A 7 -6.08 -12.51 14.43
CA LYS A 7 -4.80 -11.88 14.67
C LYS A 7 -4.49 -11.09 13.40
N GLU A 8 -4.47 -9.76 13.50
CA GLU A 8 -4.10 -8.89 12.38
C GLU A 8 -2.78 -9.41 11.81
N GLU A 9 -2.80 -9.84 10.55
CA GLU A 9 -1.61 -10.35 9.87
C GLU A 9 -0.55 -9.24 9.85
N ARG A 10 0.73 -9.61 10.06
CA ARG A 10 1.85 -8.67 10.12
C ARG A 10 2.89 -9.03 9.08
N TRP A 11 3.63 -8.01 8.62
CA TRP A 11 4.77 -8.19 7.74
C TRP A 11 5.88 -8.96 8.45
N LYS A 12 6.51 -9.91 7.75
CA LYS A 12 7.61 -10.69 8.34
C LYS A 12 8.93 -9.92 8.33
N ASN A 13 9.21 -9.20 7.25
CA ASN A 13 10.42 -8.44 7.02
C ASN A 13 10.30 -7.58 5.75
N ASN A 14 11.36 -6.87 5.40
CA ASN A 14 11.44 -6.06 4.18
C ASN A 14 11.20 -6.85 2.88
N GLU A 15 11.58 -8.13 2.83
CA GLU A 15 11.41 -8.95 1.63
C GLU A 15 9.94 -9.31 1.40
N ASP A 16 9.21 -9.62 2.48
CA ASP A 16 7.76 -9.83 2.44
C ASP A 16 7.02 -8.58 1.91
N LEU A 17 7.43 -7.39 2.36
CA LEU A 17 6.89 -6.13 1.88
C LEU A 17 7.19 -5.90 0.38
N LYS A 18 8.42 -6.18 -0.06
CA LYS A 18 8.80 -6.09 -1.49
C LYS A 18 8.03 -7.09 -2.35
N ASN A 19 7.85 -8.32 -1.87
CA ASN A 19 7.08 -9.34 -2.57
C ASN A 19 5.62 -8.93 -2.75
N ALA A 20 5.01 -8.30 -1.73
CA ALA A 20 3.67 -7.74 -1.87
C ALA A 20 3.61 -6.62 -2.92
N VAL A 21 4.62 -5.75 -3.01
CA VAL A 21 4.70 -4.75 -4.10
C VAL A 21 4.68 -5.45 -5.45
N THR A 22 5.51 -6.48 -5.66
CA THR A 22 5.54 -7.23 -6.93
C THR A 22 4.19 -7.86 -7.25
N GLN A 23 3.56 -8.52 -6.29
CA GLN A 23 2.23 -9.13 -6.48
C GLN A 23 1.16 -8.10 -6.84
N TRP A 24 1.21 -6.91 -6.23
CA TRP A 24 0.28 -5.83 -6.56
C TRP A 24 0.59 -5.16 -7.90
N CYS A 25 1.86 -5.06 -8.30
CA CYS A 25 2.26 -4.63 -9.65
C CYS A 25 1.64 -5.57 -10.70
N ASP A 26 1.76 -6.88 -10.51
CA ASP A 26 1.16 -7.88 -11.40
C ASP A 26 -0.37 -7.76 -11.42
N ARG A 27 -1.01 -7.55 -10.26
CA ARG A 27 -2.47 -7.44 -10.20
C ARG A 27 -3.03 -6.15 -10.82
N ILE A 28 -2.31 -5.05 -10.70
CA ILE A 28 -2.71 -3.73 -11.20
C ILE A 28 -2.22 -3.51 -12.64
N GLN A 29 -1.29 -4.35 -13.12
CA GLN A 29 -0.63 -4.25 -14.43
C GLN A 29 0.16 -2.95 -14.58
N VAL A 30 1.05 -2.69 -13.61
CA VAL A 30 1.97 -1.54 -13.60
C VAL A 30 3.38 -1.99 -13.25
N ASP A 31 4.38 -1.24 -13.70
CA ASP A 31 5.79 -1.53 -13.41
C ASP A 31 6.42 -0.48 -12.49
N VAL A 32 7.09 -0.95 -11.44
CA VAL A 32 8.01 -0.13 -10.63
C VAL A 32 9.45 -0.44 -11.03
N LYS A 33 10.27 0.60 -11.20
CA LYS A 33 11.68 0.46 -11.59
C LYS A 33 12.59 0.17 -10.40
N GLU A 34 12.22 0.66 -9.24
CA GLU A 34 13.02 0.54 -8.02
C GLU A 34 12.11 0.56 -6.80
N ILE A 35 12.39 -0.33 -5.83
CA ILE A 35 11.72 -0.39 -4.53
C ILE A 35 12.75 -0.11 -3.44
N GLN A 36 12.58 1.00 -2.74
CA GLN A 36 13.40 1.39 -1.58
C GLN A 36 12.57 1.29 -0.30
N ILE A 37 13.18 0.78 0.77
CA ILE A 37 12.62 0.80 2.12
C ILE A 37 13.57 1.60 3.01
N ARG A 38 13.06 2.64 3.68
CA ARG A 38 13.83 3.50 4.59
C ARG A 38 12.92 4.19 5.59
N GLN A 39 13.47 4.71 6.68
CA GLN A 39 12.67 5.52 7.59
C GLN A 39 12.24 6.85 6.93
N MET A 40 10.98 7.23 7.12
CA MET A 40 10.40 8.46 6.57
C MET A 40 9.68 9.26 7.66
N LYS A 41 9.87 10.59 7.67
CA LYS A 41 9.33 11.44 8.76
C LYS A 41 7.86 11.87 8.61
N ARG A 42 7.32 11.82 7.38
CA ARG A 42 6.06 12.51 7.04
C ARG A 42 5.07 11.68 6.23
N LYS A 43 5.51 10.55 5.69
CA LYS A 43 4.70 9.75 4.75
C LYS A 43 4.99 8.28 4.96
N TRP A 44 3.95 7.47 4.75
CA TRP A 44 4.05 6.02 4.72
C TRP A 44 4.72 5.50 3.45
N ALA A 45 4.55 6.20 2.33
CA ALA A 45 5.24 5.91 1.09
C ALA A 45 5.26 7.13 0.14
N SER A 46 5.94 6.96 -0.99
CA SER A 46 5.83 7.84 -2.14
C SER A 46 6.32 7.13 -3.39
N ILE A 47 5.68 7.37 -4.53
CA ILE A 47 6.19 7.01 -5.85
C ILE A 47 6.56 8.24 -6.67
N SER A 48 7.69 8.20 -7.37
CA SER A 48 8.04 9.23 -8.36
C SER A 48 7.53 8.85 -9.75
N THR A 49 7.39 9.86 -10.61
CA THR A 49 6.95 9.69 -12.02
C THR A 49 7.86 8.79 -12.85
N ASN A 50 9.11 8.58 -12.43
CA ASN A 50 10.03 7.64 -13.08
C ASN A 50 9.91 6.19 -12.56
N GLY A 51 8.98 5.91 -11.65
CA GLY A 51 8.69 4.55 -11.15
C GLY A 51 9.54 4.11 -9.95
N ARG A 52 10.16 5.03 -9.20
CA ARG A 52 10.82 4.68 -7.93
C ARG A 52 9.82 4.76 -6.78
N LEU A 53 9.47 3.60 -6.23
CA LEU A 53 8.65 3.46 -5.04
C LEU A 53 9.54 3.49 -3.79
N THR A 54 9.22 4.39 -2.86
CA THR A 54 9.86 4.46 -1.53
C THR A 54 8.82 4.17 -0.47
N LEU A 55 9.07 3.15 0.35
CA LEU A 55 8.22 2.71 1.45
C LEU A 55 8.87 3.06 2.79
N ASN A 56 8.07 3.52 3.76
CA ASN A 56 8.53 3.74 5.13
C ASN A 56 8.79 2.39 5.81
N SER A 57 9.92 2.23 6.50
CA SER A 57 10.24 1.02 7.27
C SER A 57 9.25 0.73 8.40
N GLU A 58 8.60 1.77 8.94
CA GLU A 58 7.55 1.66 9.96
C GLU A 58 6.29 0.95 9.44
N LEU A 59 6.16 0.72 8.12
CA LEU A 59 5.09 -0.13 7.58
C LEU A 59 5.15 -1.56 8.12
N LEU A 60 6.33 -2.04 8.56
CA LEU A 60 6.47 -3.36 9.18
C LEU A 60 5.75 -3.47 10.53
N ASP A 61 5.53 -2.34 11.20
CA ASP A 61 4.96 -2.28 12.54
C ASP A 61 3.43 -2.16 12.55
N ILE A 62 2.81 -1.94 11.38
CA ILE A 62 1.35 -1.81 11.23
C ILE A 62 0.73 -3.10 10.63
N PRO A 63 -0.60 -3.28 10.72
CA PRO A 63 -1.27 -4.43 10.10
C PRO A 63 -0.96 -4.53 8.60
N ARG A 64 -0.78 -5.75 8.11
CA ARG A 64 -0.41 -6.04 6.71
C ARG A 64 -1.36 -5.36 5.73
N GLU A 65 -2.65 -5.46 5.99
CA GLU A 65 -3.70 -4.86 5.16
C GLU A 65 -3.60 -3.33 5.03
N LEU A 66 -3.10 -2.63 6.07
CA LEU A 66 -2.88 -1.17 6.02
C LEU A 66 -1.64 -0.85 5.19
N GLY A 67 -0.61 -1.68 5.28
CA GLY A 67 0.56 -1.58 4.40
C GLY A 67 0.21 -1.85 2.93
N GLU A 68 -0.66 -2.81 2.65
CA GLU A 68 -1.18 -3.07 1.30
C GLU A 68 -1.97 -1.89 0.75
N PHE A 69 -2.79 -1.23 1.59
CA PHE A 69 -3.46 0.01 1.20
C PHE A 69 -2.45 1.07 0.74
N VAL A 70 -1.36 1.26 1.48
CA VAL A 70 -0.30 2.22 1.12
C VAL A 70 0.37 1.83 -0.20
N ILE A 71 0.70 0.55 -0.40
CA ILE A 71 1.28 0.04 -1.65
C ILE A 71 0.35 0.32 -2.83
N VAL A 72 -0.91 -0.11 -2.74
CA VAL A 72 -1.89 0.04 -3.83
C VAL A 72 -2.12 1.52 -4.14
N HIS A 73 -2.21 2.38 -3.12
CA HIS A 73 -2.35 3.83 -3.30
C HIS A 73 -1.25 4.42 -4.18
N GLU A 74 0.01 4.09 -3.88
CA GLU A 74 1.14 4.58 -4.66
C GLU A 74 1.20 3.95 -6.06
N LEU A 75 0.89 2.67 -6.21
CA LEU A 75 0.87 2.03 -7.53
C LEU A 75 -0.21 2.61 -8.45
N VAL A 76 -1.39 2.93 -7.92
CA VAL A 76 -2.46 3.58 -8.69
C VAL A 76 -2.02 4.97 -9.18
N HIS A 77 -1.12 5.66 -8.47
CA HIS A 77 -0.57 6.94 -8.95
C HIS A 77 0.24 6.84 -10.25
N LEU A 78 0.73 5.66 -10.63
CA LEU A 78 1.34 5.43 -11.95
C LEU A 78 0.32 5.50 -13.10
N ILE A 79 -0.95 5.21 -12.83
CA ILE A 79 -2.04 5.24 -13.80
C ILE A 79 -2.76 6.59 -13.72
N VAL A 80 -3.07 7.05 -12.51
CA VAL A 80 -3.86 8.25 -12.23
C VAL A 80 -3.13 9.14 -11.21
N PRO A 81 -2.45 10.21 -11.66
CA PRO A 81 -1.57 11.01 -10.79
C PRO A 81 -2.28 11.73 -9.62
N ASN A 82 -3.58 12.00 -9.75
CA ASN A 82 -4.36 12.77 -8.78
C ASN A 82 -5.50 11.92 -8.20
N HIS A 83 -5.95 12.20 -6.96
CA HIS A 83 -7.06 11.53 -6.26
C HIS A 83 -8.47 11.84 -6.83
N SER A 84 -8.59 11.85 -8.15
CA SER A 84 -9.82 12.07 -8.91
C SER A 84 -10.84 10.94 -8.72
N LYS A 85 -12.04 11.08 -9.30
CA LYS A 85 -13.02 10.00 -9.34
C LYS A 85 -12.44 8.71 -9.95
N LEU A 86 -11.62 8.83 -10.99
CA LEU A 86 -10.97 7.68 -11.63
C LEU A 86 -10.01 6.97 -10.67
N PHE A 87 -9.22 7.72 -9.89
CA PHE A 87 -8.38 7.15 -8.85
C PHE A 87 -9.19 6.31 -7.86
N LYS A 88 -10.31 6.87 -7.37
CA LYS A 88 -11.21 6.15 -6.45
C LYS A 88 -11.81 4.88 -7.08
N CYS A 89 -12.10 4.89 -8.38
CA CYS A 89 -12.55 3.69 -9.09
C CYS A 89 -11.48 2.59 -9.08
N PHE A 90 -10.21 2.93 -9.34
CA PHE A 90 -9.12 1.96 -9.25
C PHE A 90 -8.92 1.43 -7.83
N MET A 91 -8.94 2.31 -6.83
CA MET A 91 -8.88 1.89 -5.43
C MET A 91 -10.01 0.92 -5.08
N MET A 92 -11.25 1.25 -5.42
CA MET A 92 -12.42 0.39 -5.18
C MET A 92 -12.33 -0.96 -5.91
N ALA A 93 -11.80 -0.98 -7.13
CA ALA A 93 -11.65 -2.21 -7.92
C ALA A 93 -10.62 -3.18 -7.30
N HIS A 94 -9.55 -2.66 -6.70
CA HIS A 94 -8.47 -3.48 -6.14
C HIS A 94 -8.63 -3.76 -4.65
N LEU A 95 -9.16 -2.80 -3.90
CA LEU A 95 -9.37 -2.83 -2.45
C LEU A 95 -10.75 -2.22 -2.12
N PRO A 96 -11.86 -2.98 -2.19
CA PRO A 96 -13.21 -2.45 -1.96
C PRO A 96 -13.41 -1.78 -0.58
N ASP A 97 -12.60 -2.16 0.40
CA ASP A 97 -12.57 -1.65 1.78
C ASP A 97 -11.54 -0.50 1.99
N TRP A 98 -10.98 0.08 0.92
CA TRP A 98 -9.88 1.05 1.02
C TRP A 98 -10.20 2.28 1.89
N GLU A 99 -11.45 2.74 1.94
CA GLU A 99 -11.86 3.88 2.77
C GLU A 99 -11.78 3.56 4.26
N GLU A 100 -12.05 2.31 4.65
CA GLU A 100 -11.91 1.84 6.03
C GLU A 100 -10.43 1.74 6.41
N ARG A 101 -9.62 1.16 5.52
CA ARG A 101 -8.16 1.10 5.69
C ARG A 101 -7.53 2.49 5.81
N GLU A 102 -7.97 3.45 4.98
CA GLU A 102 -7.51 4.85 5.06
C GLU A 102 -7.84 5.47 6.42
N LYS A 103 -9.06 5.26 6.93
CA LYS A 103 -9.47 5.77 8.25
C LYS A 103 -8.63 5.15 9.37
N ARG A 104 -8.39 3.84 9.33
CA ARG A 104 -7.54 3.15 10.32
C ARG A 104 -6.08 3.57 10.25
N LEU A 105 -5.56 3.83 9.06
CA LEU A 105 -4.19 4.31 8.87
C LEU A 105 -3.98 5.72 9.46
N LYS A 106 -5.01 6.57 9.45
CA LYS A 106 -4.96 7.92 10.07
C LYS A 106 -4.92 7.88 11.61
N LEU A 107 -5.13 6.72 12.22
CA LEU A 107 -5.06 6.51 13.67
C LEU A 107 -3.70 5.93 14.11
N GLN A 108 -2.80 5.64 13.17
CA GLN A 108 -1.44 5.18 13.45
C GLN A 108 -0.50 6.35 13.77
#